data_AF-A0AAN7K1F0-F1
#
_entry.id   AF-A0AAN7K1F0-F1
#
_cell.length_a   1.000
_cell.length_b   1.000
_cell.length_c   1.000
_cell.angle_alpha   90.00
_cell.angle_beta   90.00
_cell.angle_gamma   90.00
#
_symmetry.space_group_name_H-M   'P 1'
#
loop_
_entity.id
_entity.type
_entity.pdbx_description
1 polymer ?
#
loop_
_entity_poly.entity_id
_entity_poly.type
_entity_poly.pdbx_seq_one_letter_code
_entity_poly.pdbx_strand_id
1 'polypeptide(L)'
;MNPSPFPHSSRHFTSSASIPNPSPPPPNPCAVASDLSATLANLKSLITLSEQTLTSLSTLLPLNPHKEDHVPCPFNPHHRMPPEALFSHHLRCPFNLDLGHAVESLNYPKTLKSSAELAEESSFVQALPDSNADLYFTLDEYIDFRESLNFFYKDCPGVVSFPTDGSSNKRNFTLPGFLSVECANFFTDGSTDIADVNAFHIQLFPSEFWWVQNEVTGWTDYPSTCSYYVVYALSGVGIIRESDLRRLVIVNSPRTGIVIDVAMTDHITVLLSLCLKAIAKESLGLMKSRNSKFNCPILVQAATWLTSQLRILYGEMSGKSFAIDLLKKCLLDAASRLSVHSFEQKLRESRGENSTSQDIDLDAIVSNAWDVDLEKPVKQKVNMMNDSVNSRVIFLSQVAAAIAALHERFVLEVKIRALRQSQHVPRYQQ
;
A
#
# COMPACT_ATOMS: atom_id res chain seq x y z
N MET A 1 -33.25 -32.77 45.90
CA MET A 1 -34.61 -33.31 46.11
C MET A 1 -35.57 -32.14 46.22
N ASN A 2 -36.47 -31.98 45.25
CA ASN A 2 -37.67 -31.14 45.33
C ASN A 2 -38.70 -31.84 46.26
N PRO A 3 -39.80 -31.24 46.77
CA PRO A 3 -40.66 -30.27 46.05
C PRO A 3 -41.27 -29.10 46.87
N SER A 4 -41.83 -28.14 46.12
CA SER A 4 -42.86 -27.15 46.51
C SER A 4 -44.17 -27.83 46.97
N PRO A 5 -45.19 -27.13 47.55
CA PRO A 5 -46.16 -26.35 46.74
C PRO A 5 -46.93 -25.19 47.44
N PHE A 6 -47.58 -24.38 46.57
CA PHE A 6 -48.68 -23.39 46.74
C PHE A 6 -49.92 -23.88 47.54
N PRO A 7 -50.90 -23.03 47.97
CA PRO A 7 -52.00 -22.56 47.08
C PRO A 7 -52.68 -21.17 47.36
N HIS A 8 -53.47 -20.78 46.35
CA HIS A 8 -54.32 -19.61 46.11
C HIS A 8 -55.52 -19.39 47.07
N SER A 9 -56.07 -18.14 47.13
CA SER A 9 -57.40 -17.80 46.54
C SER A 9 -58.01 -16.41 46.91
N SER A 10 -58.52 -15.75 45.85
CA SER A 10 -59.82 -15.04 45.68
C SER A 10 -60.23 -13.72 46.39
N ARG A 11 -60.36 -12.67 45.55
CA ARG A 11 -61.52 -11.76 45.23
C ARG A 11 -62.37 -11.11 46.35
N HIS A 12 -62.66 -9.79 46.19
CA HIS A 12 -63.96 -9.05 46.18
C HIS A 12 -63.68 -7.51 46.26
N PHE A 13 -63.86 -6.71 45.20
CA PHE A 13 -65.02 -5.86 44.81
C PHE A 13 -65.51 -4.79 45.83
N THR A 14 -65.39 -3.49 45.47
CA THR A 14 -66.42 -2.40 45.34
C THR A 14 -65.73 -1.01 45.30
N SER A 15 -65.82 -0.21 44.22
CA SER A 15 -66.84 0.86 43.91
C SER A 15 -66.84 2.00 44.95
N SER A 16 -66.74 3.31 44.68
CA SER A 16 -67.26 4.19 43.61
C SER A 16 -66.65 5.62 43.73
N ALA A 17 -66.93 6.46 42.72
CA ALA A 17 -66.35 7.78 42.42
C ALA A 17 -66.84 8.97 43.27
N SER A 18 -66.05 10.06 43.31
CA SER A 18 -66.52 11.45 43.15
C SER A 18 -65.35 12.46 43.05
N ILE A 19 -65.46 13.42 42.12
CA ILE A 19 -64.62 14.64 41.99
C ILE A 19 -65.51 15.84 42.34
N PRO A 20 -64.99 16.88 43.01
CA PRO A 20 -65.10 18.24 42.43
C PRO A 20 -63.81 19.09 42.52
N ASN A 21 -63.58 19.86 41.45
CA ASN A 21 -62.61 20.95 41.15
C ASN A 21 -62.54 22.12 42.18
N PRO A 22 -61.72 23.19 41.97
CA PRO A 22 -60.31 23.27 41.58
C PRO A 22 -59.50 24.26 42.49
N SER A 23 -58.16 24.12 42.55
CA SER A 23 -57.24 25.07 43.22
C SER A 23 -56.32 25.75 42.18
N PRO A 24 -55.88 27.01 42.40
CA PRO A 24 -55.33 27.89 41.36
C PRO A 24 -53.97 27.44 40.81
N PRO A 25 -53.58 27.92 39.61
CA PRO A 25 -52.40 27.40 38.91
C PRO A 25 -51.11 27.80 39.63
N PRO A 26 -50.14 26.88 39.78
CA PRO A 26 -48.79 27.24 40.16
C PRO A 26 -48.09 27.99 39.01
N PRO A 27 -47.14 28.89 39.33
CA PRO A 27 -46.51 29.77 38.37
C PRO A 27 -45.73 28.99 37.30
N ASN A 28 -45.78 29.50 36.06
CA ASN A 28 -44.96 29.04 34.94
C ASN A 28 -43.51 28.78 35.39
N PRO A 29 -42.94 27.60 35.15
CA PRO A 29 -41.51 27.45 35.17
C PRO A 29 -40.96 28.31 34.03
N CYS A 30 -40.19 29.32 34.40
CA CYS A 30 -39.30 30.06 33.53
C CYS A 30 -38.68 29.13 32.48
N ALA A 31 -38.63 29.63 31.24
CA ALA A 31 -37.84 29.06 30.16
C ALA A 31 -36.50 28.56 30.71
N VAL A 32 -36.32 27.24 30.68
CA VAL A 32 -35.03 26.61 30.95
C VAL A 32 -34.11 27.14 29.85
N ALA A 33 -33.24 28.07 30.20
CA ALA A 33 -32.15 28.47 29.35
C ALA A 33 -31.40 27.19 28.98
N SER A 34 -31.41 26.83 27.71
CA SER A 34 -30.63 25.72 27.17
C SER A 34 -29.20 25.89 27.65
N ASP A 35 -28.76 25.05 28.59
CA ASP A 35 -27.43 25.14 29.16
C ASP A 35 -26.43 24.67 28.09
N LEU A 36 -26.04 25.63 27.26
CA LEU A 36 -25.13 25.45 26.13
C LEU A 36 -23.85 24.76 26.61
N SER A 37 -23.39 25.06 27.84
CA SER A 37 -22.21 24.47 28.45
C SER A 37 -22.37 22.96 28.69
N ALA A 38 -23.49 22.54 29.28
CA ALA A 38 -23.81 21.12 29.47
C ALA A 38 -23.96 20.39 28.12
N THR A 39 -24.56 21.06 27.13
CA THR A 39 -24.72 20.50 25.78
C THR A 39 -23.36 20.32 25.08
N LEU A 40 -22.44 21.28 25.24
CA LEU A 40 -21.09 21.23 24.70
C LEU A 40 -20.22 20.18 25.41
N ALA A 41 -20.39 20.02 26.73
CA ALA A 41 -19.73 18.97 27.50
C ALA A 41 -20.19 17.58 27.07
N ASN A 42 -21.49 17.39 26.82
CA ASN A 42 -22.05 16.15 26.31
C ASN A 42 -21.55 15.85 24.89
N LEU A 43 -21.50 16.85 24.00
CA LEU A 43 -20.93 16.69 22.66
C LEU A 43 -19.45 16.28 22.72
N LYS A 44 -18.65 16.91 23.58
CA LYS A 44 -17.25 16.51 23.79
C LYS A 44 -17.13 15.08 24.28
N SER A 45 -17.93 14.70 25.29
CA SER A 45 -17.94 13.33 25.80
C SER A 45 -18.34 12.32 24.72
N LEU A 46 -19.31 12.65 23.88
CA LEU A 46 -19.80 11.79 22.80
C LEU A 46 -18.77 11.65 21.66
N ILE A 47 -18.05 12.73 21.34
CA ILE A 47 -16.91 12.69 20.42
C ILE A 47 -15.81 11.78 21.00
N THR A 48 -15.41 11.98 22.25
CA THR A 48 -14.37 11.15 22.89
C THR A 48 -14.77 9.68 22.97
N LEU A 49 -16.04 9.39 23.28
CA LEU A 49 -16.56 8.03 23.32
C LEU A 49 -16.58 7.42 21.91
N SER A 50 -16.95 8.20 20.88
CA SER A 50 -16.93 7.74 19.49
C SER A 50 -15.51 7.45 19.02
N GLU A 51 -14.53 8.30 19.37
CA GLU A 51 -13.12 8.12 19.04
C GLU A 51 -12.55 6.88 19.73
N GLN A 52 -12.87 6.65 21.01
CA GLN A 52 -12.50 5.44 21.74
C GLN A 52 -13.14 4.19 21.13
N THR A 53 -14.42 4.27 20.77
CA THR A 53 -15.14 3.14 20.18
C THR A 53 -14.56 2.81 18.80
N LEU A 54 -14.32 3.83 17.95
CA LEU A 54 -13.70 3.65 16.64
C LEU A 54 -12.28 3.11 16.74
N THR A 55 -11.47 3.57 17.69
CA THR A 55 -10.12 3.00 17.93
C THR A 55 -10.17 1.56 18.43
N SER A 56 -11.13 1.20 19.30
CA SER A 56 -11.33 -0.18 19.75
C SER A 56 -11.88 -1.12 18.67
N LEU A 57 -12.66 -0.60 17.73
CA LEU A 57 -13.17 -1.38 16.59
C LEU A 57 -12.12 -1.47 15.48
N SER A 58 -11.26 -0.46 15.36
CA SER A 58 -10.13 -0.44 14.43
C SER A 58 -9.07 -1.49 14.75
N THR A 59 -9.01 -2.01 15.97
CA THR A 59 -8.12 -3.14 16.33
C THR A 59 -8.75 -4.50 16.05
N LEU A 60 -10.08 -4.58 15.90
CA LEU A 60 -10.83 -5.82 15.71
C LEU A 60 -11.27 -6.06 14.27
N LEU A 61 -11.44 -4.99 13.49
CA LEU A 61 -11.77 -5.05 12.08
C LEU A 61 -10.51 -4.70 11.27
N PRO A 62 -10.17 -5.46 10.22
CA PRO A 62 -9.27 -4.93 9.20
C PRO A 62 -9.98 -3.72 8.61
N LEU A 63 -9.64 -2.51 9.07
CA LEU A 63 -10.10 -1.29 8.43
C LEU A 63 -9.69 -1.43 6.98
N ASN A 64 -10.70 -1.50 6.12
CA ASN A 64 -10.53 -1.51 4.68
C ASN A 64 -9.56 -0.36 4.33
N PRO A 65 -8.29 -0.63 3.96
CA PRO A 65 -7.29 0.42 3.79
C PRO A 65 -7.59 1.31 2.56
N HIS A 66 -8.68 1.02 1.86
CA HIS A 66 -8.97 1.52 0.52
C HIS A 66 -9.73 2.83 0.42
N LYS A 67 -10.03 3.55 1.52
CA LYS A 67 -10.81 4.80 1.44
C LYS A 67 -10.39 5.93 2.38
N GLU A 68 -9.14 6.03 2.79
CA GLU A 68 -8.60 7.36 3.07
C GLU A 68 -8.15 7.97 1.75
N ASP A 69 -9.10 8.56 1.03
CA ASP A 69 -8.85 9.17 -0.29
C ASP A 69 -7.99 10.45 -0.17
N HIS A 70 -7.71 10.89 1.06
CA HIS A 70 -6.97 12.11 1.31
C HIS A 70 -5.90 11.90 2.38
N VAL A 71 -4.69 12.37 2.07
CA VAL A 71 -3.54 12.39 2.96
C VAL A 71 -3.29 13.79 3.52
N PRO A 72 -2.83 13.91 4.77
CA PRO A 72 -2.46 15.20 5.35
C PRO A 72 -1.12 15.72 4.80
N CYS A 73 -1.01 17.04 4.66
CA CYS A 73 0.25 17.70 4.37
C CYS A 73 1.23 17.60 5.56
N PRO A 74 2.53 17.37 5.34
CA PRO A 74 3.54 17.36 6.40
C PRO A 74 3.63 18.65 7.22
N PHE A 75 3.25 19.80 6.64
CA PHE A 75 3.34 21.10 7.29
C PHE A 75 2.07 21.49 8.06
N ASN A 76 0.90 21.00 7.63
CA ASN A 76 -0.37 21.27 8.28
C ASN A 76 -1.31 20.05 8.13
N PRO A 77 -1.61 19.32 9.21
CA PRO A 77 -2.51 18.16 9.19
C PRO A 77 -3.93 18.46 8.70
N HIS A 78 -4.36 19.73 8.73
CA HIS A 78 -5.67 20.14 8.22
C HIS A 78 -5.71 20.24 6.69
N HIS A 79 -4.57 20.37 6.02
CA HIS A 79 -4.52 20.31 4.56
C HIS A 79 -4.60 18.85 4.13
N ARG A 80 -5.78 18.40 3.72
CA ARG A 80 -6.03 17.06 3.20
C ARG A 80 -6.24 17.11 1.68
N MET A 81 -5.59 16.23 0.95
CA MET A 81 -5.66 16.16 -0.51
C MET A 81 -5.42 14.73 -1.01
N PRO A 82 -5.81 14.41 -2.26
CA PRO A 82 -5.44 13.16 -2.88
C PRO A 82 -3.92 12.93 -2.85
N PRO A 83 -3.44 11.68 -2.65
CA PRO A 83 -2.01 11.40 -2.58
C PRO A 83 -1.21 11.92 -3.77
N GLU A 84 -1.79 11.88 -4.98
CA GLU A 84 -1.19 12.32 -6.23
C GLU A 84 -0.93 13.83 -6.25
N ALA A 85 -1.76 14.61 -5.54
CA ALA A 85 -1.61 16.05 -5.44
C ALA A 85 -0.59 16.47 -4.37
N LEU A 86 -0.17 15.55 -3.48
CA LEU A 86 0.62 15.87 -2.29
C LEU A 86 1.96 16.51 -2.63
N PHE A 87 2.68 16.01 -3.64
CA PHE A 87 3.96 16.59 -4.04
C PHE A 87 3.81 18.02 -4.56
N SER A 88 2.84 18.26 -5.44
CA SER A 88 2.58 19.59 -5.98
C SER A 88 2.21 20.61 -4.89
N HIS A 89 1.45 20.18 -3.88
CA HIS A 89 1.12 21.00 -2.72
C HIS A 89 2.35 21.20 -1.81
N HIS A 90 3.17 20.17 -1.61
CA HIS A 90 4.37 20.23 -0.81
C HIS A 90 5.37 21.28 -1.34
N LEU A 91 5.39 21.53 -2.65
CA LEU A 91 6.18 22.60 -3.24
C LEU A 91 5.62 24.02 -2.97
N ARG A 92 4.33 24.13 -2.63
CA ARG A 92 3.62 25.40 -2.42
C ARG A 92 3.38 25.74 -0.96
N CYS A 93 3.50 24.76 -0.06
CA CYS A 93 3.20 24.87 1.36
C CYS A 93 4.48 24.64 2.19
N PRO A 94 4.76 25.44 3.25
CA PRO A 94 3.99 26.59 3.72
C PRO A 94 4.16 27.84 2.85
N PHE A 95 5.26 27.91 2.10
CA PHE A 95 5.57 28.98 1.15
C PHE A 95 5.83 28.38 -0.23
N ASN A 96 5.62 29.17 -1.27
CA ASN A 96 5.88 28.74 -2.62
C ASN A 96 7.38 28.65 -2.89
N LEU A 97 7.85 27.46 -3.25
CA LEU A 97 9.23 27.23 -3.67
C LEU A 97 9.34 27.50 -5.17
N ASP A 98 10.06 28.54 -5.54
CA ASP A 98 10.47 28.75 -6.93
C ASP A 98 11.62 27.79 -7.26
N LEU A 99 11.27 26.65 -7.84
CA LEU A 99 12.24 25.66 -8.32
C LEU A 99 12.79 26.00 -9.71
N GLY A 100 12.30 27.07 -10.35
CA GLY A 100 12.62 27.44 -11.73
C GLY A 100 12.34 26.28 -12.71
N HIS A 101 13.18 26.17 -13.74
CA HIS A 101 13.11 25.08 -14.73
C HIS A 101 13.50 23.69 -14.19
N ALA A 102 13.88 23.55 -12.91
CA ALA A 102 14.44 22.30 -12.40
C ALA A 102 13.43 21.15 -12.31
N VAL A 103 12.13 21.44 -12.23
CA VAL A 103 11.08 20.40 -12.28
C VAL A 103 10.79 20.00 -13.73
N GLU A 104 10.87 20.96 -14.66
CA GLU A 104 10.64 20.73 -16.10
C GLU A 104 11.80 19.98 -16.76
N SER A 105 13.01 20.14 -16.23
CA SER A 105 14.23 19.46 -16.67
C SER A 105 14.40 18.05 -16.11
N LEU A 106 13.44 17.53 -15.33
CA LEU A 106 13.53 16.17 -14.79
C LEU A 106 13.32 15.13 -15.88
N ASN A 107 14.20 14.14 -15.92
CA ASN A 107 14.15 13.05 -16.89
C ASN A 107 13.34 11.87 -16.37
N TYR A 108 13.44 11.52 -15.08
CA TYR A 108 12.79 10.33 -14.51
C TYR A 108 11.28 10.19 -14.77
N PRO A 109 10.46 11.26 -14.90
CA PRO A 109 9.05 11.10 -15.24
C PRO A 109 8.81 10.46 -16.62
N LYS A 110 9.84 10.43 -17.48
CA LYS A 110 9.78 9.91 -18.86
C LYS A 110 10.57 8.62 -19.04
N THR A 111 11.28 8.12 -18.02
CA THR A 111 12.20 6.99 -18.17
C THR A 111 11.55 5.61 -18.04
N LEU A 112 10.35 5.52 -17.44
CA LEU A 112 9.59 4.27 -17.48
C LEU A 112 8.92 4.10 -18.83
N LYS A 113 9.37 3.08 -19.55
CA LYS A 113 8.80 2.67 -20.83
C LYS A 113 7.33 2.27 -20.68
N SER A 114 6.54 2.68 -21.66
CA SER A 114 5.15 2.28 -21.83
C SER A 114 5.03 0.79 -22.15
N SER A 115 3.84 0.21 -21.92
CA SER A 115 3.59 -1.20 -22.25
C SER A 115 3.87 -1.55 -23.72
N ALA A 116 3.75 -0.59 -24.64
CA ALA A 116 4.03 -0.79 -26.06
C ALA A 116 5.54 -0.89 -26.34
N GLU A 117 6.35 -0.02 -25.73
CA GLU A 117 7.81 -0.03 -25.85
C GLU A 117 8.43 -1.28 -25.20
N LEU A 118 7.83 -1.76 -24.12
CA LEU A 118 8.26 -3.00 -23.44
C LEU A 118 7.98 -4.25 -24.30
N ALA A 119 6.95 -4.23 -25.14
CA ALA A 119 6.64 -5.33 -26.05
C ALA A 119 7.74 -5.51 -27.13
N GLU A 120 8.41 -4.42 -27.51
CA GLU A 120 9.56 -4.48 -28.42
C GLU A 120 10.82 -5.03 -27.72
N GLU A 121 11.02 -4.70 -26.44
CA GLU A 121 12.12 -5.25 -25.62
C GLU A 121 12.00 -6.73 -25.33
N SER A 122 10.78 -7.28 -25.25
CA SER A 122 10.56 -8.73 -25.08
C SER A 122 11.11 -9.61 -26.22
N SER A 123 11.62 -9.01 -27.30
CA SER A 123 12.37 -9.74 -28.33
C SER A 123 13.83 -10.07 -27.93
N PHE A 124 14.38 -9.39 -26.93
CA PHE A 124 15.74 -9.61 -26.42
C PHE A 124 15.71 -10.41 -25.12
N VAL A 125 15.63 -11.73 -25.26
CA VAL A 125 15.67 -12.64 -24.11
C VAL A 125 16.93 -13.49 -24.19
N GLN A 126 17.70 -13.51 -23.10
CA GLN A 126 19.00 -14.16 -23.03
C GLN A 126 19.00 -15.24 -21.94
N ALA A 127 19.67 -16.36 -22.20
CA ALA A 127 19.91 -17.37 -21.17
C ALA A 127 20.92 -16.80 -20.16
N LEU A 128 20.54 -16.75 -18.88
CA LEU A 128 21.43 -16.24 -17.84
C LEU A 128 22.58 -17.27 -17.65
N PRO A 129 23.85 -16.88 -17.86
CA PRO A 129 24.97 -17.84 -17.89
C PRO A 129 25.20 -18.55 -16.56
N ASP A 130 24.81 -17.91 -15.45
CA ASP A 130 24.73 -18.50 -14.10
C ASP A 130 23.56 -17.85 -13.35
N SER A 131 22.61 -18.64 -12.84
CA SER A 131 21.42 -18.14 -12.13
C SER A 131 21.72 -17.31 -10.88
N ASN A 132 22.94 -17.38 -10.37
CA ASN A 132 23.39 -16.71 -9.15
C ASN A 132 24.41 -15.59 -9.40
N ALA A 133 24.76 -15.30 -10.65
CA ALA A 133 25.74 -14.25 -10.94
C ALA A 133 25.12 -12.86 -10.80
N ASP A 134 25.83 -11.99 -10.09
CA ASP A 134 25.46 -10.58 -9.94
C ASP A 134 25.71 -9.82 -11.25
N LEU A 135 24.74 -9.01 -11.65
CA LEU A 135 24.84 -8.17 -12.85
C LEU A 135 25.26 -6.76 -12.45
N TYR A 136 26.28 -6.23 -13.13
CA TYR A 136 26.82 -4.88 -12.90
C TYR A 136 26.38 -3.95 -14.03
N PHE A 137 25.76 -2.84 -13.66
CA PHE A 137 25.29 -1.84 -14.62
C PHE A 137 25.86 -0.48 -14.32
N THR A 138 26.08 0.30 -15.38
CA THR A 138 26.42 1.70 -15.31
C THR A 138 25.21 2.53 -15.73
N LEU A 139 24.83 3.52 -14.91
CA LEU A 139 23.66 4.36 -15.13
C LEU A 139 23.91 5.54 -16.07
N ASP A 140 25.11 5.65 -16.66
CA ASP A 140 25.52 6.77 -17.52
C ASP A 140 24.57 6.96 -18.74
N GLU A 141 23.93 5.90 -19.22
CA GLU A 141 22.97 5.95 -20.33
C GLU A 141 21.58 6.47 -19.92
N TYR A 142 21.24 6.36 -18.63
CA TYR A 142 19.92 6.74 -18.10
C TYR A 142 19.92 8.13 -17.48
N ILE A 143 21.10 8.73 -17.28
CA ILE A 143 21.22 9.97 -16.53
C ILE A 143 22.09 11.00 -17.24
N ASP A 144 21.45 11.94 -17.92
CA ASP A 144 22.10 13.18 -18.32
C ASP A 144 22.07 14.18 -17.16
N PHE A 145 22.93 13.96 -16.16
CA PHE A 145 23.08 14.85 -15.00
C PHE A 145 23.53 16.25 -15.37
N ARG A 146 24.06 16.44 -16.58
CA ARG A 146 24.75 17.69 -16.94
C ARG A 146 23.77 18.84 -17.09
N GLU A 147 22.56 18.60 -17.59
CA GLU A 147 21.57 19.68 -17.76
C GLU A 147 20.74 19.91 -16.49
N SER A 148 20.45 18.88 -15.71
CA SER A 148 19.60 18.97 -14.50
C SER A 148 20.30 19.53 -13.25
N LEU A 149 21.64 19.51 -13.21
CA LEU A 149 22.46 20.06 -12.10
C LEU A 149 22.93 21.50 -12.32
N ASN A 150 22.83 22.01 -13.54
CA ASN A 150 23.34 23.32 -13.90
C ASN A 150 22.28 24.38 -13.64
N PHE A 151 22.62 25.39 -12.86
CA PHE A 151 21.77 26.56 -12.70
C PHE A 151 22.45 27.82 -13.22
N PHE A 152 21.61 28.67 -13.81
CA PHE A 152 21.95 30.02 -14.21
C PHE A 152 21.22 30.96 -13.26
N TYR A 153 21.94 31.82 -12.55
CA TYR A 153 21.29 32.98 -11.93
C TYR A 153 20.81 33.92 -13.05
N LYS A 154 19.67 34.57 -12.82
CA LYS A 154 19.25 35.70 -13.67
C LYS A 154 20.37 36.75 -13.62
N ASP A 155 20.88 37.15 -14.78
CA ASP A 155 21.96 38.12 -14.97
C ASP A 155 23.39 37.68 -14.55
N CYS A 156 23.66 36.36 -14.44
CA CYS A 156 25.03 35.86 -14.23
C CYS A 156 25.46 34.91 -15.37
N PRO A 157 26.61 35.14 -16.04
CA PRO A 157 27.07 34.30 -17.16
C PRO A 157 27.70 32.97 -16.72
N GLY A 158 27.91 32.75 -15.42
CA GLY A 158 28.55 31.56 -14.88
C GLY A 158 27.53 30.47 -14.52
N VAL A 159 27.71 29.27 -15.07
CA VAL A 159 27.05 28.06 -14.58
C VAL A 159 27.60 27.75 -13.20
N VAL A 160 26.73 27.72 -12.19
CA VAL A 160 27.10 27.16 -10.91
C VAL A 160 26.58 25.72 -10.90
N SER A 161 27.48 24.77 -10.78
CA SER A 161 27.17 23.37 -10.55
C SER A 161 27.04 23.15 -9.05
N PHE A 162 26.06 22.34 -8.63
CA PHE A 162 26.08 21.83 -7.26
C PHE A 162 27.36 21.01 -7.06
N PRO A 163 28.03 21.13 -5.89
CA PRO A 163 29.15 20.26 -5.57
C PRO A 163 28.62 18.84 -5.42
N THR A 164 28.63 18.08 -6.51
CA THR A 164 28.65 16.63 -6.44
C THR A 164 29.97 16.27 -5.79
N ASP A 165 29.91 15.59 -4.64
CA ASP A 165 31.08 15.05 -3.96
C ASP A 165 31.99 14.41 -5.01
N GLY A 166 33.28 14.79 -5.00
CA GLY A 166 34.21 14.80 -6.14
C GLY A 166 34.60 13.45 -6.75
N SER A 167 33.64 12.57 -6.98
CA SER A 167 33.83 11.35 -7.73
C SER A 167 33.06 11.49 -9.05
N SER A 168 33.81 11.66 -10.13
CA SER A 168 33.42 11.21 -11.47
C SER A 168 33.29 9.68 -11.53
N ASN A 169 32.76 9.05 -10.48
CA ASN A 169 32.50 7.62 -10.46
C ASN A 169 31.16 7.43 -11.14
N LYS A 170 31.22 6.80 -12.31
CA LYS A 170 30.11 6.12 -12.96
C LYS A 170 29.16 5.58 -11.90
N ARG A 171 27.91 6.07 -11.87
CA ARG A 171 26.94 5.60 -10.89
C ARG A 171 26.56 4.19 -11.32
N ASN A 172 27.10 3.21 -10.62
CA ASN A 172 26.88 1.81 -10.92
C ASN A 172 25.93 1.22 -9.91
N PHE A 173 25.15 0.22 -10.31
CA PHE A 173 24.43 -0.63 -9.40
C PHE A 173 24.69 -2.10 -9.70
N THR A 174 24.56 -2.91 -8.65
CA THR A 174 24.65 -4.36 -8.73
C THR A 174 23.26 -4.93 -8.52
N LEU A 175 22.79 -5.72 -9.48
CA LEU A 175 21.56 -6.49 -9.39
C LEU A 175 21.93 -7.93 -9.02
N PRO A 176 21.57 -8.41 -7.82
CA PRO A 176 21.82 -9.77 -7.41
C PRO A 176 21.18 -10.80 -8.34
N GLY A 177 21.85 -11.94 -8.53
CA GLY A 177 21.35 -13.02 -9.40
C GLY A 177 19.93 -13.50 -9.05
N PHE A 178 19.62 -13.58 -7.75
CA PHE A 178 18.28 -13.99 -7.28
C PHE A 178 17.16 -13.00 -7.62
N LEU A 179 17.48 -11.74 -7.95
CA LEU A 179 16.53 -10.75 -8.46
C LEU A 179 16.56 -10.67 -10.00
N SER A 180 17.71 -10.89 -10.62
CA SER A 180 17.82 -10.82 -12.09
C SER A 180 16.95 -11.88 -12.77
N VAL A 181 16.82 -13.07 -12.18
CA VAL A 181 15.93 -14.15 -12.68
C VAL A 181 14.44 -13.79 -12.70
N GLU A 182 14.03 -12.74 -11.98
CA GLU A 182 12.65 -12.24 -11.99
C GLU A 182 12.41 -11.19 -13.07
N CYS A 183 13.47 -10.76 -13.78
CA CYS A 183 13.36 -9.86 -14.92
C CYS A 183 13.03 -10.66 -16.20
N ALA A 184 12.11 -10.15 -17.01
CA ALA A 184 11.62 -10.80 -18.23
C ALA A 184 12.68 -10.99 -19.33
N ASN A 185 13.81 -10.28 -19.21
CA ASN A 185 14.97 -10.42 -20.09
C ASN A 185 15.65 -11.79 -19.96
N PHE A 186 15.36 -12.55 -18.91
CA PHE A 186 15.99 -13.83 -18.63
C PHE A 186 14.93 -14.93 -18.48
N PHE A 187 15.15 -16.06 -19.16
CA PHE A 187 14.38 -17.28 -18.93
C PHE A 187 15.15 -18.20 -17.97
N THR A 188 14.44 -18.77 -16.99
CA THR A 188 14.95 -19.85 -16.15
C THR A 188 14.30 -21.17 -16.59
N ASP A 189 15.14 -22.12 -17.01
CA ASP A 189 14.72 -23.46 -17.40
C ASP A 189 14.33 -24.23 -16.11
N GLY A 190 13.04 -24.25 -15.79
CA GLY A 190 12.50 -24.84 -14.55
C GLY A 190 11.62 -23.90 -13.71
N SER A 191 11.07 -22.82 -14.29
CA SER A 191 10.09 -21.98 -13.60
C SER A 191 8.96 -22.83 -13.05
N THR A 192 8.84 -22.82 -11.73
CA THR A 192 7.62 -23.23 -11.05
C THR A 192 6.56 -22.23 -11.50
N ASP A 193 5.84 -22.59 -12.56
CA ASP A 193 4.92 -21.71 -13.27
C ASP A 193 3.92 -21.08 -12.31
N ILE A 194 3.39 -19.92 -12.70
CA ILE A 194 2.25 -19.24 -12.08
C ILE A 194 1.08 -20.22 -11.81
N ALA A 195 1.02 -21.33 -12.55
CA ALA A 195 0.13 -22.46 -12.33
C ALA A 195 0.23 -23.11 -10.93
N ASP A 196 1.43 -23.15 -10.31
CA ASP A 196 1.64 -23.75 -8.98
C ASP A 196 1.05 -22.86 -7.86
N VAL A 197 0.94 -21.54 -8.07
CA VAL A 197 0.26 -20.63 -7.13
C VAL A 197 -1.26 -20.88 -7.12
N ASN A 198 -1.84 -21.23 -8.27
CA ASN A 198 -3.24 -21.63 -8.39
C ASN A 198 -3.54 -23.00 -7.76
N ALA A 199 -2.54 -23.87 -7.62
CA ALA A 199 -2.71 -25.21 -7.05
C ALA A 199 -2.84 -25.20 -5.52
N PHE A 200 -2.32 -24.15 -4.86
CA PHE A 200 -2.56 -23.96 -3.44
C PHE A 200 -3.83 -23.12 -3.27
N HIS A 201 -4.90 -23.73 -2.77
CA HIS A 201 -5.99 -22.97 -2.15
C HIS A 201 -5.43 -22.29 -0.89
N ILE A 202 -4.82 -21.10 -1.08
CA ILE A 202 -4.18 -20.35 0.00
C ILE A 202 -5.28 -19.64 0.80
N GLN A 203 -5.62 -20.16 1.97
CA GLN A 203 -6.68 -19.65 2.85
C GLN A 203 -6.12 -19.48 4.28
N LEU A 204 -6.15 -18.24 4.78
CA LEU A 204 -5.81 -17.92 6.18
C LEU A 204 -7.10 -17.78 7.01
N PHE A 205 -7.16 -18.46 8.15
CA PHE A 205 -8.23 -18.21 9.12
C PHE A 205 -8.00 -16.88 9.86
N PRO A 206 -9.06 -16.21 10.37
CA PRO A 206 -8.90 -14.98 11.15
C PRO A 206 -7.97 -15.12 12.37
N SER A 207 -7.97 -16.29 13.02
CA SER A 207 -7.03 -16.60 14.10
C SER A 207 -5.58 -16.67 13.64
N GLU A 208 -5.33 -17.14 12.41
CA GLU A 208 -4.00 -17.22 11.82
C GLU A 208 -3.54 -15.85 11.33
N PHE A 209 -4.46 -15.04 10.78
CA PHE A 209 -4.20 -13.63 10.48
C PHE A 209 -3.72 -12.88 11.72
N TRP A 210 -4.33 -13.12 12.89
CA TRP A 210 -3.90 -12.53 14.15
C TRP A 210 -2.45 -12.92 14.51
N TRP A 211 -2.06 -14.17 14.29
CA TRP A 211 -0.67 -14.62 14.50
C TRP A 211 0.30 -13.91 13.56
N VAL A 212 -0.04 -13.79 12.28
CA VAL A 212 0.75 -13.01 11.31
C VAL A 212 0.89 -11.58 11.77
N GLN A 213 -0.21 -10.93 12.18
CA GLN A 213 -0.20 -9.55 12.64
C GLN A 213 0.74 -9.35 13.84
N ASN A 214 0.67 -10.23 14.83
CA ASN A 214 1.48 -10.13 16.03
C ASN A 214 2.98 -10.33 15.75
N GLU A 215 3.34 -11.29 14.90
CA GLU A 215 4.72 -11.52 14.50
C GLU A 215 5.28 -10.34 13.68
N VAL A 216 4.54 -9.89 12.67
CA VAL A 216 4.97 -8.85 11.73
C VAL A 216 5.09 -7.48 12.40
N THR A 217 4.17 -7.15 13.31
CA THR A 217 4.23 -5.90 14.09
C THR A 217 5.46 -5.87 15.00
N GLY A 218 5.88 -7.03 15.51
CA GLY A 218 7.06 -7.20 16.36
C GLY A 218 8.42 -7.09 15.64
N TRP A 219 8.46 -7.07 14.30
CA TRP A 219 9.73 -6.98 13.57
C TRP A 219 10.40 -5.61 13.76
N THR A 220 11.61 -5.60 14.32
CA THR A 220 12.47 -4.41 14.39
C THR A 220 13.49 -4.36 13.26
N ASP A 221 13.83 -5.53 12.71
CA ASP A 221 14.74 -5.74 11.59
C ASP A 221 14.19 -6.83 10.66
N TYR A 222 14.88 -7.12 9.55
CA TYR A 222 14.52 -8.19 8.64
C TYR A 222 14.57 -9.55 9.33
N PRO A 223 13.47 -10.32 9.33
CA PRO A 223 13.41 -11.59 10.03
C PRO A 223 14.26 -12.64 9.29
N SER A 224 15.27 -13.18 9.97
CA SER A 224 16.05 -14.32 9.45
C SER A 224 15.26 -15.63 9.49
N THR A 225 14.28 -15.72 10.38
CA THR A 225 13.37 -16.86 10.52
C THR A 225 11.92 -16.39 10.56
N CYS A 226 11.06 -17.03 9.79
CA CYS A 226 9.62 -16.76 9.78
C CYS A 226 8.83 -17.97 10.28
N SER A 227 7.70 -17.73 10.94
CA SER A 227 6.72 -18.79 11.23
C SER A 227 6.04 -19.30 9.97
N TYR A 228 5.41 -20.46 10.08
CA TYR A 228 4.59 -21.03 9.01
C TYR A 228 3.54 -20.04 8.48
N TYR A 229 2.82 -19.34 9.37
CA TYR A 229 1.77 -18.40 8.97
C TYR A 229 2.31 -17.18 8.24
N VAL A 230 3.50 -16.69 8.63
CA VAL A 230 4.17 -15.61 7.91
C VAL A 230 4.61 -16.08 6.53
N VAL A 231 5.24 -17.25 6.41
CA VAL A 231 5.63 -17.81 5.11
C VAL A 231 4.42 -17.98 4.20
N TYR A 232 3.30 -18.41 4.78
CA TYR A 232 2.03 -18.54 4.07
C TYR A 232 1.47 -17.19 3.61
N ALA A 233 1.58 -16.14 4.42
CA ALA A 233 1.20 -14.80 4.01
C ALA A 233 2.16 -14.22 2.95
N LEU A 234 3.46 -14.54 3.03
CA LEU A 234 4.49 -14.11 2.06
C LEU A 234 4.23 -14.67 0.66
N SER A 235 3.73 -15.90 0.54
CA SER A 235 3.36 -16.46 -0.77
C SER A 235 2.17 -15.74 -1.40
N GLY A 236 1.29 -15.15 -0.58
CA GLY A 236 0.18 -14.31 -1.02
C GLY A 236 0.55 -12.88 -1.42
N VAL A 237 1.78 -12.42 -1.16
CA VAL A 237 2.19 -11.03 -1.46
C VAL A 237 2.17 -10.73 -2.96
N GLY A 238 2.33 -11.75 -3.80
CA GLY A 238 2.21 -11.62 -5.25
C GLY A 238 0.79 -11.32 -5.76
N ILE A 239 -0.25 -11.50 -4.92
CA ILE A 239 -1.67 -11.28 -5.25
C ILE A 239 -2.07 -9.81 -5.07
N ILE A 240 -1.23 -9.01 -4.39
CA ILE A 240 -1.48 -7.58 -4.17
C ILE A 240 -1.59 -6.88 -5.53
N ARG A 241 -2.56 -5.97 -5.66
CA ARG A 241 -2.74 -5.20 -6.89
C ARG A 241 -1.66 -4.13 -7.01
N GLU A 242 -1.22 -3.85 -8.21
CA GLU A 242 -0.19 -2.83 -8.44
C GLU A 242 -0.68 -1.43 -8.00
N SER A 243 -1.94 -1.11 -8.26
CA SER A 243 -2.59 0.12 -7.80
C SER A 243 -2.54 0.30 -6.28
N ASP A 244 -2.74 -0.78 -5.53
CA ASP A 244 -2.67 -0.77 -4.07
C ASP A 244 -1.23 -0.57 -3.59
N LEU A 245 -0.27 -1.17 -4.28
CA LEU A 245 1.15 -1.01 -4.01
C LEU A 245 1.62 0.44 -4.23
N ARG A 246 1.22 1.05 -5.36
CA ARG A 246 1.49 2.47 -5.66
C ARG A 246 0.90 3.37 -4.57
N ARG A 247 -0.35 3.13 -4.15
CA ARG A 247 -1.01 3.87 -3.07
C ARG A 247 -0.25 3.73 -1.75
N LEU A 248 0.20 2.52 -1.40
CA LEU A 248 1.00 2.29 -0.19
C LEU A 248 2.30 3.08 -0.22
N VAL A 249 3.00 3.12 -1.36
CA VAL A 249 4.26 3.86 -1.50
C VAL A 249 4.07 5.37 -1.31
N ILE A 250 3.12 5.98 -2.04
CA ILE A 250 2.90 7.44 -2.00
C ILE A 250 2.37 7.92 -0.64
N VAL A 251 1.50 7.14 0.02
CA VAL A 251 0.92 7.50 1.33
C VAL A 251 1.95 7.39 2.46
N ASN A 252 2.89 6.45 2.37
CA ASN A 252 3.85 6.20 3.44
C ASN A 252 5.14 6.99 3.32
N SER A 253 5.52 7.42 2.12
CA SER A 253 6.74 8.20 1.88
C SER A 253 6.85 9.47 2.76
N PRO A 254 5.79 10.29 2.96
CA PRO A 254 5.86 11.48 3.81
C PRO A 254 6.21 11.20 5.27
N ARG A 255 5.93 9.99 5.77
CA ARG A 255 6.22 9.60 7.17
C ARG A 255 7.72 9.53 7.45
N THR A 256 8.53 9.35 6.40
CA THR A 256 10.00 9.34 6.49
C THR A 256 10.63 10.69 6.11
N GLY A 257 9.79 11.73 5.91
CA GLY A 257 10.21 13.11 5.68
C GLY A 257 10.44 13.48 4.22
N ILE A 258 10.15 12.58 3.28
CA ILE A 258 10.27 12.86 1.83
C ILE A 258 8.88 12.77 1.21
N VAL A 259 8.52 13.75 0.40
CA VAL A 259 7.29 13.70 -0.39
C VAL A 259 7.67 13.38 -1.83
N ILE A 260 7.16 12.27 -2.36
CA ILE A 260 7.39 11.82 -3.74
C ILE A 260 6.18 12.14 -4.62
N ASP A 261 6.42 12.26 -5.92
CA ASP A 261 5.37 12.40 -6.93
C ASP A 261 4.93 11.03 -7.47
N VAL A 262 3.97 11.05 -8.41
CA VAL A 262 3.43 9.84 -9.04
C VAL A 262 4.50 9.09 -9.83
N ALA A 263 5.35 9.79 -10.58
CA ALA A 263 6.40 9.15 -11.37
C ALA A 263 7.42 8.40 -10.49
N MET A 264 7.89 9.02 -9.40
CA MET A 264 8.80 8.38 -8.46
C MET A 264 8.10 7.23 -7.70
N THR A 265 6.80 7.35 -7.46
CA THR A 265 5.98 6.25 -6.92
C THR A 265 6.02 5.03 -7.85
N ASP A 266 5.86 5.23 -9.14
CA ASP A 266 5.89 4.14 -10.13
C ASP A 266 7.27 3.44 -10.17
N HIS A 267 8.36 4.22 -10.13
CA HIS A 267 9.73 3.71 -10.05
C HIS A 267 9.99 2.90 -8.78
N ILE A 268 9.60 3.40 -7.60
CA ILE A 268 9.74 2.63 -6.34
C ILE A 268 8.89 1.37 -6.38
N THR A 269 7.70 1.42 -7.01
CA THR A 269 6.81 0.28 -7.17
C THR A 269 7.44 -0.82 -8.03
N VAL A 270 8.23 -0.47 -9.07
CA VAL A 270 9.01 -1.45 -9.85
C VAL A 270 9.99 -2.20 -8.94
N LEU A 271 10.81 -1.47 -8.18
CA LEU A 271 11.82 -2.07 -7.30
C LEU A 271 11.17 -2.94 -6.22
N LEU A 272 10.08 -2.47 -5.63
CA LEU A 272 9.33 -3.22 -4.63
C LEU A 272 8.71 -4.48 -5.24
N SER A 273 8.07 -4.37 -6.41
CA SER A 273 7.46 -5.52 -7.11
C SER A 273 8.49 -6.60 -7.41
N LEU A 274 9.70 -6.22 -7.84
CA LEU A 274 10.80 -7.14 -8.09
C LEU A 274 11.19 -7.93 -6.83
N CYS A 275 11.37 -7.24 -5.70
CA CYS A 275 11.68 -7.89 -4.43
C CYS A 275 10.54 -8.79 -3.94
N LEU A 276 9.29 -8.33 -4.05
CA LEU A 276 8.11 -9.08 -3.62
C LEU A 276 7.91 -10.36 -4.43
N LYS A 277 8.21 -10.35 -5.73
CA LYS A 277 8.20 -11.55 -6.58
C LYS A 277 9.19 -12.61 -6.09
N ALA A 278 10.45 -12.23 -5.86
CA ALA A 278 11.47 -13.13 -5.36
C ALA A 278 11.09 -13.73 -3.98
N ILE A 279 10.52 -12.90 -3.10
CA ILE A 279 10.03 -13.31 -1.78
C ILE A 279 8.85 -14.30 -1.88
N ALA A 280 7.88 -14.02 -2.76
CA ALA A 280 6.74 -14.89 -2.98
C ALA A 280 7.18 -16.26 -3.54
N LYS A 281 8.18 -16.27 -4.43
CA LYS A 281 8.76 -17.50 -5.00
C LYS A 281 9.51 -18.33 -3.94
N GLU A 282 10.33 -17.69 -3.10
CA GLU A 282 11.00 -18.37 -1.98
C GLU A 282 9.98 -19.02 -1.04
N SER A 283 8.97 -18.27 -0.62
CA SER A 283 7.95 -18.76 0.31
C SER A 283 7.16 -19.94 -0.26
N LEU A 284 6.80 -19.90 -1.55
CA LEU A 284 6.17 -21.03 -2.24
C LEU A 284 7.07 -22.28 -2.25
N GLY A 285 8.38 -22.10 -2.47
CA GLY A 285 9.35 -23.19 -2.38
C GLY A 285 9.45 -23.78 -0.96
N LEU A 286 9.45 -22.92 0.06
CA LEU A 286 9.52 -23.34 1.47
C LEU A 286 8.27 -24.10 1.92
N MET A 287 7.09 -23.73 1.40
CA MET A 287 5.81 -24.41 1.70
C MET A 287 5.78 -25.88 1.29
N LYS A 288 6.66 -26.31 0.37
CA LYS A 288 6.82 -27.74 0.02
C LYS A 288 7.44 -28.56 1.16
N SER A 289 8.06 -27.91 2.15
CA SER A 289 8.67 -28.57 3.33
C SER A 289 7.80 -28.44 4.59
N ARG A 290 7.74 -29.50 5.42
CA ARG A 290 6.94 -29.57 6.66
C ARG A 290 7.72 -29.11 7.90
N ASN A 291 8.24 -27.89 7.87
CA ASN A 291 8.94 -27.30 9.02
C ASN A 291 8.03 -26.35 9.82
N SER A 292 8.29 -26.20 11.12
CA SER A 292 7.57 -25.25 11.98
C SER A 292 8.14 -23.84 11.94
N LYS A 293 9.43 -23.70 11.58
CA LYS A 293 10.14 -22.45 11.35
C LYS A 293 10.95 -22.56 10.07
N PHE A 294 10.95 -21.49 9.29
CA PHE A 294 11.64 -21.45 8.01
C PHE A 294 12.71 -20.37 8.04
N ASN A 295 13.88 -20.69 7.48
CA ASN A 295 14.88 -19.69 7.16
C ASN A 295 14.47 -19.04 5.83
N CYS A 296 14.47 -17.71 5.77
CA CYS A 296 14.07 -16.95 4.57
C CYS A 296 15.24 -16.09 4.08
N PRO A 297 16.34 -16.70 3.56
CA PRO A 297 17.50 -15.96 3.08
C PRO A 297 17.17 -15.00 1.94
N ILE A 298 16.30 -15.35 0.98
CA ILE A 298 15.93 -14.47 -0.14
C ILE A 298 15.13 -13.28 0.38
N LEU A 299 14.24 -13.45 1.35
CA LEU A 299 13.57 -12.33 2.01
C LEU A 299 14.56 -11.33 2.62
N VAL A 300 15.54 -11.82 3.38
CA VAL A 300 16.55 -10.94 3.99
C VAL A 300 17.40 -10.27 2.92
N GLN A 301 17.85 -11.00 1.91
CA GLN A 301 18.68 -10.47 0.83
C GLN A 301 17.93 -9.44 -0.03
N ALA A 302 16.69 -9.74 -0.43
CA ALA A 302 15.82 -8.85 -1.21
C ALA A 302 15.52 -7.56 -0.44
N ALA A 303 15.16 -7.67 0.84
CA ALA A 303 14.85 -6.51 1.66
C ALA A 303 16.11 -5.65 1.95
N THR A 304 17.27 -6.30 2.15
CA THR A 304 18.55 -5.61 2.30
C THR A 304 18.95 -4.88 1.01
N TRP A 305 18.77 -5.52 -0.15
CA TRP A 305 19.01 -4.87 -1.44
C TRP A 305 18.05 -3.70 -1.69
N LEU A 306 16.75 -3.87 -1.41
CA LEU A 306 15.79 -2.78 -1.53
C LEU A 306 16.16 -1.59 -0.63
N THR A 307 16.63 -1.87 0.59
CA THR A 307 17.15 -0.85 1.52
C THR A 307 18.34 -0.10 0.93
N SER A 308 19.28 -0.81 0.30
CA SER A 308 20.47 -0.17 -0.26
C SER A 308 20.11 0.81 -1.39
N GLN A 309 19.08 0.50 -2.18
CA GLN A 309 18.55 1.41 -3.19
C GLN A 309 17.76 2.57 -2.55
N LEU A 310 16.82 2.29 -1.64
CA LEU A 310 16.02 3.33 -0.98
C LEU A 310 16.85 4.28 -0.13
N ARG A 311 18.01 3.84 0.39
CA ARG A 311 19.00 4.69 1.07
C ARG A 311 19.43 5.88 0.21
N ILE A 312 19.45 5.74 -1.12
CA ILE A 312 19.84 6.82 -2.04
C ILE A 312 18.94 8.05 -1.84
N LEU A 313 17.62 7.84 -1.77
CA LEU A 313 16.67 8.94 -1.63
C LEU A 313 16.39 9.27 -0.15
N TYR A 314 16.10 8.26 0.66
CA TYR A 314 15.62 8.44 2.04
C TYR A 314 16.75 8.60 3.06
N GLY A 315 17.98 8.19 2.75
CA GLY A 315 19.06 8.04 3.73
C GLY A 315 19.01 6.69 4.45
N GLU A 316 20.03 6.39 5.25
CA GLU A 316 20.26 5.04 5.79
C GLU A 316 19.17 4.56 6.75
N MET A 317 18.91 5.32 7.81
CA MET A 317 17.91 4.96 8.83
C MET A 317 16.48 5.02 8.30
N SER A 318 16.16 6.09 7.55
CA SER A 318 14.83 6.29 6.99
C SER A 318 14.53 5.34 5.83
N GLY A 319 15.53 5.00 5.01
CA GLY A 319 15.38 4.02 3.93
C GLY A 319 15.10 2.61 4.46
N LYS A 320 15.82 2.19 5.51
CA LYS A 320 15.58 0.89 6.17
C LYS A 320 14.19 0.83 6.81
N SER A 321 13.83 1.84 7.61
CA SER A 321 12.50 1.89 8.24
C SER A 321 11.37 1.94 7.20
N PHE A 322 11.53 2.70 6.12
CA PHE A 322 10.56 2.74 5.02
C PHE A 322 10.38 1.38 4.34
N ALA A 323 11.47 0.68 4.05
CA ALA A 323 11.44 -0.65 3.43
C ALA A 323 10.76 -1.68 4.35
N ILE A 324 11.12 -1.71 5.64
CA ILE A 324 10.47 -2.58 6.64
C ILE A 324 8.98 -2.27 6.73
N ASP A 325 8.60 -1.01 6.85
CA ASP A 325 7.20 -0.61 6.99
C ASP A 325 6.36 -0.92 5.76
N LEU A 326 6.94 -0.80 4.55
CA LEU A 326 6.27 -1.23 3.32
C LEU A 326 6.10 -2.74 3.28
N LEU A 327 7.14 -3.52 3.60
CA LEU A 327 7.07 -4.98 3.63
C LEU A 327 6.00 -5.46 4.63
N LYS A 328 5.97 -4.89 5.84
CA LYS A 328 4.93 -5.18 6.84
C LYS A 328 3.53 -4.91 6.30
N LYS A 329 3.31 -3.75 5.68
CA LYS A 329 1.99 -3.39 5.11
C LYS A 329 1.59 -4.31 3.96
N CYS A 330 2.52 -4.64 3.06
CA CYS A 330 2.26 -5.58 1.97
C CYS A 330 1.88 -6.96 2.53
N LEU A 331 2.61 -7.45 3.53
CA LEU A 331 2.34 -8.74 4.15
C LEU A 331 0.99 -8.78 4.87
N LEU A 332 0.63 -7.72 5.59
CA LEU A 332 -0.68 -7.61 6.24
C LEU A 332 -1.81 -7.49 5.22
N ASP A 333 -1.62 -6.74 4.14
CA ASP A 333 -2.61 -6.64 3.05
C ASP A 333 -2.80 -8.01 2.37
N ALA A 334 -1.72 -8.72 2.05
CA ALA A 334 -1.75 -10.07 1.52
C ALA A 334 -2.48 -11.04 2.47
N ALA A 335 -2.10 -11.07 3.74
CA ALA A 335 -2.74 -11.92 4.75
C ALA A 335 -4.24 -11.61 4.88
N SER A 336 -4.62 -10.33 4.82
CA SER A 336 -6.03 -9.92 4.87
C SER A 336 -6.82 -10.43 3.67
N ARG A 337 -6.27 -10.33 2.46
CA ARG A 337 -6.91 -10.82 1.23
C ARG A 337 -7.07 -12.34 1.24
N LEU A 338 -6.05 -13.06 1.68
CA LEU A 338 -6.10 -14.51 1.86
C LEU A 338 -7.17 -14.92 2.90
N SER A 339 -7.43 -14.09 3.91
CA SER A 339 -8.46 -14.36 4.91
C SER A 339 -9.88 -13.99 4.47
N VAL A 340 -10.04 -12.92 3.70
CA VAL A 340 -11.35 -12.49 3.18
C VAL A 340 -11.82 -13.38 2.03
N HIS A 341 -10.96 -13.75 1.07
CA HIS A 341 -11.32 -14.69 0.00
C HIS A 341 -11.81 -16.03 0.54
N SER A 342 -11.18 -16.48 1.63
CA SER A 342 -11.55 -17.64 2.42
C SER A 342 -12.99 -17.60 2.94
N PHE A 343 -13.47 -16.43 3.38
CA PHE A 343 -14.83 -16.25 3.88
C PHE A 343 -15.84 -16.21 2.72
N GLU A 344 -15.55 -15.49 1.64
CA GLU A 344 -16.43 -15.39 0.47
C GLU A 344 -16.60 -16.72 -0.26
N GLN A 345 -15.53 -17.51 -0.38
CA GLN A 345 -15.59 -18.84 -0.99
C GLN A 345 -16.45 -19.80 -0.16
N LYS A 346 -16.26 -19.86 1.17
CA LYS A 346 -17.12 -20.66 2.06
C LYS A 346 -18.58 -20.22 2.03
N LEU A 347 -18.85 -18.93 1.86
CA LEU A 347 -20.21 -18.40 1.71
C LEU A 347 -20.85 -18.84 0.38
N ARG A 348 -20.08 -18.89 -0.71
CA ARG A 348 -20.54 -19.42 -2.01
C ARG A 348 -20.77 -20.93 -1.98
N GLU A 349 -19.86 -21.69 -1.37
CA GLU A 349 -19.97 -23.15 -1.20
C GLU A 349 -21.17 -23.52 -0.30
N SER A 350 -21.39 -22.79 0.79
CA SER A 350 -22.57 -22.99 1.66
C SER A 350 -23.89 -22.55 1.03
N ARG A 351 -23.87 -21.69 0.02
CA ARG A 351 -25.04 -21.31 -0.79
C ARG A 351 -25.36 -22.34 -1.88
N GLY A 352 -24.54 -23.39 -2.04
CA GLY A 352 -24.73 -24.41 -3.07
C GLY A 352 -24.45 -23.92 -4.49
N GLU A 353 -23.75 -22.80 -4.66
CA GLU A 353 -23.26 -22.35 -5.96
C GLU A 353 -21.96 -23.11 -6.29
N ASN A 354 -22.08 -24.42 -6.52
CA ASN A 354 -20.98 -25.22 -7.04
C ASN A 354 -20.74 -24.80 -8.49
N SER A 355 -19.81 -23.87 -8.72
CA SER A 355 -19.19 -23.73 -10.02
C SER A 355 -18.29 -24.93 -10.27
N THR A 356 -18.89 -26.06 -10.66
CA THR A 356 -18.23 -27.04 -11.49
C THR A 356 -17.90 -26.35 -12.80
N SER A 357 -16.67 -25.82 -12.90
CA SER A 357 -16.02 -25.65 -14.20
C SER A 357 -15.62 -27.03 -14.69
N GLN A 358 -16.60 -27.78 -15.19
CA GLN A 358 -16.36 -28.79 -16.21
C GLN A 358 -17.00 -28.24 -17.48
N ASP A 359 -16.14 -27.94 -18.44
CA ASP A 359 -16.51 -27.77 -19.83
C ASP A 359 -17.37 -28.95 -20.27
N ILE A 360 -18.66 -28.70 -20.53
CA ILE A 360 -19.45 -29.49 -21.46
C ILE A 360 -20.19 -28.51 -22.34
N ASP A 361 -19.62 -28.34 -23.53
CA ASP A 361 -20.26 -27.89 -24.74
C ASP A 361 -21.57 -28.68 -24.98
N LEU A 362 -22.69 -27.99 -25.12
CA LEU A 362 -23.88 -28.56 -25.75
C LEU A 362 -24.74 -27.45 -26.36
N ASP A 363 -24.44 -27.14 -27.61
CA ASP A 363 -25.35 -26.51 -28.55
C ASP A 363 -26.55 -27.43 -28.82
N ALA A 364 -27.78 -26.99 -28.52
CA ALA A 364 -29.02 -27.39 -29.18
C ALA A 364 -30.25 -26.58 -28.71
N ILE A 365 -30.54 -25.51 -29.45
CA ILE A 365 -31.86 -25.11 -30.00
C ILE A 365 -33.11 -25.67 -29.29
N VAL A 366 -33.95 -24.78 -28.70
CA VAL A 366 -35.38 -24.62 -29.06
C VAL A 366 -35.82 -23.18 -28.79
N SER A 367 -36.35 -22.57 -29.85
CA SER A 367 -36.85 -21.21 -30.02
C SER A 367 -38.13 -20.90 -29.23
N ASN A 368 -38.32 -19.62 -28.81
CA ASN A 368 -39.37 -18.69 -29.31
C ASN A 368 -39.73 -17.55 -28.32
N ALA A 369 -39.39 -16.33 -28.73
CA ALA A 369 -40.19 -15.08 -28.73
C ALA A 369 -40.96 -14.63 -27.45
N TRP A 370 -40.51 -13.55 -26.80
CA TRP A 370 -40.88 -12.16 -27.15
C TRP A 370 -40.01 -11.12 -26.41
N ASP A 371 -39.80 -10.05 -27.16
CA ASP A 371 -39.04 -8.82 -27.01
C ASP A 371 -39.47 -7.94 -25.82
N VAL A 372 -38.53 -7.42 -25.01
CA VAL A 372 -38.45 -6.02 -24.53
C VAL A 372 -37.03 -5.75 -24.04
N ASP A 373 -36.41 -4.75 -24.67
CA ASP A 373 -35.13 -4.13 -24.39
C ASP A 373 -34.99 -3.63 -22.93
N LEU A 374 -34.01 -4.17 -22.22
CA LEU A 374 -33.48 -3.60 -20.98
C LEU A 374 -31.98 -3.89 -20.98
N GLU A 375 -31.19 -2.84 -21.17
CA GLU A 375 -29.73 -2.84 -21.06
C GLU A 375 -29.28 -3.65 -19.84
N LYS A 376 -28.66 -4.81 -20.10
CA LYS A 376 -28.00 -5.59 -19.05
C LYS A 376 -26.76 -4.80 -18.63
N PRO A 377 -26.52 -4.54 -17.34
CA PRO A 377 -25.24 -4.01 -16.91
C PRO A 377 -24.18 -5.02 -17.33
N VAL A 378 -23.23 -4.56 -18.15
CA VAL A 378 -22.03 -5.29 -18.51
C VAL A 378 -21.42 -5.77 -17.20
N LYS A 379 -21.57 -7.06 -16.90
CA LYS A 379 -20.77 -7.73 -15.87
C LYS A 379 -19.36 -7.75 -16.41
N GLN A 380 -18.67 -6.63 -16.29
CA GLN A 380 -17.24 -6.56 -16.47
C GLN A 380 -16.67 -7.44 -15.38
N LYS A 381 -16.39 -8.69 -15.73
CA LYS A 381 -15.56 -9.60 -14.96
C LYS A 381 -14.19 -8.92 -14.96
N VAL A 382 -13.97 -7.97 -14.05
CA VAL A 382 -12.67 -7.35 -13.83
C VAL A 382 -11.74 -8.52 -13.58
N ASN A 383 -10.85 -8.76 -14.52
CA ASN A 383 -9.91 -9.85 -14.47
C ASN A 383 -8.93 -9.52 -13.33
N MET A 384 -9.28 -9.87 -12.07
CA MET A 384 -8.54 -9.51 -10.86
C MET A 384 -7.05 -9.90 -10.94
N MET A 385 -6.71 -10.86 -11.79
CA MET A 385 -5.36 -11.36 -12.00
C MET A 385 -4.49 -10.54 -12.95
N ASN A 386 -5.06 -9.67 -13.79
CA ASN A 386 -4.27 -8.96 -14.80
C ASN A 386 -3.51 -7.73 -14.24
N ASP A 387 -3.74 -7.37 -12.97
CA ASP A 387 -3.21 -6.18 -12.28
C ASP A 387 -2.43 -6.55 -11.00
N SER A 388 -1.99 -7.81 -10.87
CA SER A 388 -1.28 -8.31 -9.69
C SER A 388 0.24 -8.11 -9.79
N VAL A 389 0.93 -8.06 -8.64
CA VAL A 389 2.41 -7.98 -8.59
C VAL A 389 3.04 -9.15 -9.34
N ASN A 390 2.52 -10.38 -9.21
CA ASN A 390 3.05 -11.55 -9.90
C ASN A 390 2.88 -11.49 -11.43
N SER A 391 1.74 -10.97 -11.91
CA SER A 391 1.47 -10.83 -13.35
C SER A 391 2.26 -9.70 -14.02
N ARG A 392 2.78 -8.74 -13.25
CA ARG A 392 3.56 -7.62 -13.78
C ARG A 392 4.87 -8.10 -14.41
N VAL A 393 5.04 -7.88 -15.70
CA VAL A 393 6.32 -8.11 -16.38
C VAL A 393 7.28 -6.97 -16.00
N ILE A 394 8.46 -7.31 -15.47
CA ILE A 394 9.49 -6.33 -15.08
C ILE A 394 10.70 -6.54 -15.97
N PHE A 395 11.15 -5.49 -16.64
CA PHE A 395 12.36 -5.53 -17.46
C PHE A 395 13.54 -4.92 -16.72
N LEU A 396 14.73 -5.37 -17.07
CA LEU A 396 15.99 -4.88 -16.53
C LEU A 396 16.18 -3.37 -16.80
N SER A 397 15.74 -2.90 -17.96
CA SER A 397 15.71 -1.48 -18.35
C SER A 397 14.89 -0.64 -17.34
N GLN A 398 13.76 -1.17 -16.85
CA GLN A 398 12.92 -0.49 -15.86
C GLN A 398 13.59 -0.46 -14.48
N VAL A 399 14.30 -1.52 -14.09
CA VAL A 399 15.08 -1.54 -12.83
C VAL A 399 16.19 -0.50 -12.87
N ALA A 400 16.93 -0.43 -13.97
CA ALA A 400 17.96 0.59 -14.18
C ALA A 400 17.38 2.01 -14.16
N ALA A 401 16.27 2.23 -14.87
CA ALA A 401 15.56 3.51 -14.89
C ALA A 401 15.06 3.92 -13.49
N ALA A 402 14.58 2.99 -12.67
CA ALA A 402 14.13 3.26 -11.31
C ALA A 402 15.26 3.65 -10.36
N ILE A 403 16.43 3.03 -10.50
CA ILE A 403 17.61 3.39 -9.70
C ILE A 403 18.17 4.76 -10.16
N ALA A 404 18.19 5.01 -11.47
CA ALA A 404 18.50 6.33 -12.02
C ALA A 404 17.55 7.42 -11.49
N ALA A 405 16.24 7.12 -11.42
CA ALA A 405 15.22 8.02 -10.89
C ALA A 405 15.45 8.37 -9.42
N LEU A 406 15.82 7.40 -8.57
CA LEU A 406 16.16 7.66 -7.17
C LEU A 406 17.31 8.66 -7.04
N HIS A 407 18.33 8.49 -7.88
CA HIS A 407 19.50 9.34 -7.91
C HIS A 407 19.21 10.77 -8.38
N GLU A 408 18.36 10.94 -9.39
CA GLU A 408 17.91 12.25 -9.86
C GLU A 408 17.00 12.93 -8.83
N ARG A 409 16.04 12.18 -8.26
CA ARG A 409 15.12 12.69 -7.24
C ARG A 409 15.84 13.11 -5.95
N PHE A 410 16.93 12.43 -5.58
CA PHE A 410 17.78 12.82 -4.45
C PHE A 410 18.38 14.23 -4.66
N VAL A 411 18.88 14.53 -5.87
CA VAL A 411 19.41 15.87 -6.19
C VAL A 411 18.32 16.93 -6.05
N LEU A 412 17.13 16.66 -6.58
CA LEU A 412 15.98 17.56 -6.42
C LEU A 412 15.63 17.76 -4.95
N GLU A 413 15.68 16.71 -4.13
CA GLU A 413 15.40 16.78 -2.70
C GLU A 413 16.39 17.68 -1.95
N VAL A 414 17.69 17.56 -2.27
CA VAL A 414 18.73 18.44 -1.73
C VAL A 414 18.43 19.91 -2.06
N LYS A 415 18.01 20.19 -3.30
CA LYS A 415 17.63 21.55 -3.72
C LYS A 415 16.39 22.07 -2.98
N ILE A 416 15.34 21.25 -2.87
CA ILE A 416 14.12 21.59 -2.13
C ILE A 416 14.46 21.94 -0.68
N ARG A 417 15.31 21.14 -0.02
CA ARG A 417 15.75 21.40 1.36
C ARG A 417 16.56 22.68 1.48
N ALA A 418 17.50 22.93 0.57
CA ALA A 418 18.32 24.13 0.57
C ALA A 418 17.47 25.42 0.43
N LEU A 419 16.50 25.41 -0.50
CA LEU A 419 15.58 26.55 -0.70
C LEU A 419 14.69 26.79 0.52
N ARG A 420 14.24 25.73 1.20
CA ARG A 420 13.45 25.88 2.44
C ARG A 420 14.27 26.46 3.59
N GLN A 421 15.53 26.05 3.70
CA GLN A 421 16.43 26.58 4.72
C GLN A 421 16.74 28.06 4.49
N SER A 422 16.92 28.49 3.23
CA SER A 422 17.19 29.91 2.92
C SER A 422 15.97 30.82 3.15
N GLN A 423 14.75 30.31 2.98
CA GLN A 423 13.52 31.05 3.25
C GLN A 423 13.19 31.18 4.74
N HIS A 424 13.80 30.37 5.61
CA HIS A 424 13.57 30.42 7.05
C HIS A 424 14.46 31.51 7.70
N VAL A 425 14.02 32.76 7.67
CA VAL A 425 14.68 33.86 8.40
C VAL A 425 14.66 33.55 9.91
N PRO A 426 15.81 33.51 10.60
CA PRO A 426 15.84 33.29 12.05
C PRO A 426 15.12 34.43 12.77
N ARG A 427 14.32 34.11 13.80
CA ARG A 427 13.56 35.09 14.62
C ARG A 427 14.41 36.23 15.22
N TYR A 428 15.73 36.08 15.28
CA TYR A 428 16.65 37.12 15.77
C TYR A 428 16.93 38.25 14.76
N GLN A 429 16.44 38.12 13.52
CA GLN A 429 16.57 39.12 12.45
C GLN A 429 15.23 39.77 12.05
N GLN A 430 14.15 39.56 12.84
CA GLN A 430 12.84 40.19 12.65
C GLN A 430 12.57 41.28 13.68
#